data_AF-A0A933Z9Q8-F1
#
_entry.id   AF-A0A933Z9Q8-F1
#
_cell.length_a   1.000
_cell.length_b   1.000
_cell.length_c   1.000
_cell.angle_alpha   90.00
_cell.angle_beta   90.00
_cell.angle_gamma   90.00
#
_symmetry.space_group_name_H-M   'P 1'
#
loop_
_entity.id
_entity.type
_entity.pdbx_description
1 polymer ?
#
loop_
_entity_poly.entity_id
_entity_poly.type
_entity_poly.pdbx_seq_one_letter_code
_entity_poly.pdbx_strand_id
1 'polypeptide(L)'
;MRKLEAMISVSGAVLLLSAAAQGATLEVGPGKTYTKPCDAIAAANPNDVIEVQPGTYTDSCYIQKAGLTVRGVGGRPKIDLSGTDHPAGYKGIYVIGADNITIENLELTGANISCGNGANGAGLRVEAPGLTVRNCFIHDNQNGILGGQGTVTIEYTEFSGNGWGDGCNCGGCTHNLYTGQAGGKLIFRYNYSHDIATDGHLLKSRADENQILYNRFSGESGHDSYAIDLPNGGLAIIVGNLVQKGPNPGNQILLTWGEEGNLKSDMRVFVANNTFVNDYTKGTFINIAGGGILTAHNNLFVGPGTVSNTGALSADNISGVDPLFADKANYDYRLLVGSPAIDKGVDPGMADAMSLTPTNQYVHPASTETRSMVGTALDVGAYEYGTSSGGAGGAAGAAGSGGTGVAGSGGTGSAGTGGTGVAGSGGTGTAGSGGASAGGNAGASTGGKAGTSPDGGTVDGGGSAGAPAPAADSDSDSGCGCRAAGRGRASSLVALLLGICAALRIARQRRRN
;
A
#
# COMPACT_ATOMS: atom_id res chain seq x y z
N MET A 1 49.58 69.10 -7.05
CA MET A 1 49.54 67.62 -7.02
C MET A 1 48.64 67.21 -5.86
N ARG A 2 47.43 66.73 -6.15
CA ARG A 2 46.39 66.39 -5.16
C ARG A 2 46.76 65.06 -4.47
N LYS A 3 46.79 65.03 -3.13
CA LYS A 3 46.87 63.78 -2.36
C LYS A 3 45.48 63.17 -2.25
N LEU A 4 45.33 61.94 -2.71
CA LEU A 4 44.12 61.14 -2.65
C LEU A 4 44.25 60.26 -1.39
N GLU A 5 43.39 60.49 -0.38
CA GLU A 5 43.27 59.59 0.77
C GLU A 5 42.23 58.51 0.44
N ALA A 6 42.66 57.26 0.45
CA ALA A 6 41.80 56.11 0.23
C ALA A 6 41.23 55.62 1.58
N MET A 7 39.92 55.78 1.78
CA MET A 7 39.17 55.13 2.85
C MET A 7 38.97 53.64 2.50
N ILE A 8 39.53 52.75 3.31
CA ILE A 8 39.26 51.31 3.26
C ILE A 8 38.00 51.05 4.09
N SER A 9 36.88 50.78 3.43
CA SER A 9 35.64 50.32 4.05
C SER A 9 35.72 48.81 4.27
N VAL A 10 35.84 48.38 5.53
CA VAL A 10 35.74 46.96 5.91
C VAL A 10 34.26 46.61 6.03
N SER A 11 33.68 46.08 4.96
CA SER A 11 32.34 45.47 5.00
C SER A 11 32.42 44.10 5.68
N GLY A 12 31.98 44.02 6.94
CA GLY A 12 31.83 42.76 7.65
C GLY A 12 30.69 41.94 7.05
N ALA A 13 31.03 40.83 6.39
CA ALA A 13 30.06 39.83 5.98
C ALA A 13 29.58 39.06 7.21
N VAL A 14 28.35 39.34 7.65
CA VAL A 14 27.65 38.53 8.64
C VAL A 14 27.24 37.23 7.95
N LEU A 15 27.97 36.14 8.21
CA LEU A 15 27.49 34.79 7.90
C LEU A 15 26.30 34.49 8.82
N LEU A 16 25.09 34.62 8.30
CA LEU A 16 23.90 34.03 8.89
C LEU A 16 23.98 32.52 8.64
N LEU A 17 24.45 31.77 9.64
CA LEU A 17 24.22 30.33 9.66
C LEU A 17 22.72 30.10 9.86
N SER A 18 22.03 29.72 8.79
CA SER A 18 20.68 29.16 8.87
C SER A 18 20.78 27.80 9.57
N ALA A 19 20.68 27.79 10.90
CA ALA A 19 20.37 26.56 11.62
C ALA A 19 19.00 26.11 11.12
N ALA A 20 18.95 24.97 10.42
CA ALA A 20 17.68 24.31 10.15
C ALA A 20 17.05 24.03 11.51
N ALA A 21 15.94 24.71 11.82
CA ALA A 21 15.19 24.47 13.04
C ALA A 21 14.70 23.02 13.00
N GLN A 22 15.34 22.14 13.75
CA GLN A 22 14.80 20.80 14.01
C GLN A 22 13.54 20.98 14.85
N GLY A 23 12.43 20.38 14.40
CA GLY A 23 11.19 20.38 15.17
C GLY A 23 11.39 19.71 16.53
N ALA A 24 10.58 20.13 17.51
CA ALA A 24 10.60 19.55 18.83
C ALA A 24 10.16 18.08 18.80
N THR A 25 10.60 17.29 19.77
CA THR A 25 10.11 15.92 19.97
C THR A 25 9.11 15.90 21.13
N LEU A 26 7.91 15.40 20.86
CA LEU A 26 6.83 15.22 21.84
C LEU A 26 6.69 13.72 22.12
N GLU A 27 6.86 13.32 23.38
CA GLU A 27 6.81 11.92 23.79
C GLU A 27 5.41 11.50 24.23
N VAL A 28 4.96 10.34 23.75
CA VAL A 28 3.64 9.77 24.02
C VAL A 28 3.80 8.38 24.65
N GLY A 29 3.03 8.10 25.70
CA GLY A 29 2.91 6.77 26.31
C GLY A 29 2.86 6.80 27.83
N PRO A 30 2.87 5.63 28.49
CA PRO A 30 2.82 5.52 29.94
C PRO A 30 3.94 6.33 30.63
N GLY A 31 3.56 7.27 31.50
CA GLY A 31 4.52 8.12 32.22
C GLY A 31 5.16 9.24 31.39
N LYS A 32 4.71 9.46 30.15
CA LYS A 32 5.13 10.59 29.30
C LYS A 32 4.19 11.79 29.46
N THR A 33 4.62 12.93 28.91
CA THR A 33 3.84 14.18 28.91
C THR A 33 2.46 13.99 28.29
N TYR A 34 2.39 13.24 27.18
CA TYR A 34 1.14 12.95 26.49
C TYR A 34 0.79 11.47 26.67
N THR A 35 -0.46 11.19 27.03
CA THR A 35 -0.93 9.80 27.21
C THR A 35 -1.42 9.17 25.93
N LYS A 36 -1.84 10.00 24.94
CA LYS A 36 -2.33 9.55 23.64
C LYS A 36 -1.64 10.29 22.49
N PRO A 37 -1.46 9.65 21.32
CA PRO A 37 -0.88 10.29 20.14
C PRO A 37 -1.58 11.60 19.73
N CYS A 38 -2.90 11.62 19.73
CA CYS A 38 -3.69 12.78 19.30
C CYS A 38 -3.55 13.99 20.24
N ASP A 39 -3.27 13.78 21.52
CA ASP A 39 -2.97 14.88 22.46
C ASP A 39 -1.66 15.58 22.06
N ALA A 40 -0.65 14.79 21.70
CA ALA A 40 0.64 15.32 21.24
C ALA A 40 0.52 15.97 19.85
N ILE A 41 -0.21 15.35 18.92
CA ILE A 41 -0.48 15.90 17.59
C ILE A 41 -1.19 17.27 17.70
N ALA A 42 -2.15 17.40 18.61
CA ALA A 42 -2.85 18.67 18.83
C ALA A 42 -1.94 19.76 19.42
N ALA A 43 -0.98 19.38 20.26
CA ALA A 43 -0.03 20.30 20.89
C ALA A 43 1.17 20.68 20.00
N ALA A 44 1.41 19.91 18.94
CA ALA A 44 2.59 20.05 18.09
C ALA A 44 2.58 21.32 17.23
N ASN A 45 3.78 21.79 16.91
CA ASN A 45 4.04 22.78 15.86
C ASN A 45 4.39 22.07 14.55
N PRO A 46 4.29 22.77 13.40
CA PRO A 46 4.76 22.22 12.13
C PRO A 46 6.20 21.71 12.20
N ASN A 47 6.46 20.57 11.55
CA ASN A 47 7.74 19.84 11.53
C ASN A 47 8.19 19.19 12.85
N ASP A 48 7.39 19.21 13.90
CA ASP A 48 7.66 18.46 15.13
C ASP A 48 7.58 16.93 14.89
N VAL A 49 8.21 16.19 15.80
CA VAL A 49 8.20 14.73 15.83
C VAL A 49 7.40 14.25 17.03
N ILE A 50 6.44 13.36 16.81
CA ILE A 50 5.67 12.67 17.85
C ILE A 50 6.25 11.26 18.00
N GLU A 51 6.87 10.96 19.15
CA GLU A 51 7.40 9.65 19.46
C GLU A 51 6.44 8.88 20.36
N VAL A 52 5.92 7.77 19.84
CA VAL A 52 4.91 6.96 20.50
C VAL A 52 5.56 5.68 21.03
N GLN A 53 5.56 5.52 22.35
CA GLN A 53 6.04 4.30 23.00
C GLN A 53 5.09 3.12 22.76
N PRO A 54 5.56 1.87 22.90
CA PRO A 54 4.75 0.69 22.67
C PRO A 54 3.55 0.66 23.61
N GLY A 55 2.40 0.28 23.07
CA GLY A 55 1.12 0.25 23.77
C GLY A 55 -0.03 0.14 22.78
N THR A 56 -1.23 -0.10 23.30
CA THR A 56 -2.46 -0.06 22.52
C THR A 56 -3.24 1.20 22.87
N TYR A 57 -3.57 1.98 21.85
CA TYR A 57 -4.25 3.26 21.99
C TYR A 57 -5.54 3.24 21.20
N THR A 58 -6.67 3.44 21.87
CA THR A 58 -7.92 3.81 21.20
C THR A 58 -7.93 5.31 21.02
N ASP A 59 -7.52 5.74 19.82
CA ASP A 59 -7.25 7.14 19.51
C ASP A 59 -7.41 7.42 18.01
N SER A 60 -7.96 8.58 17.68
CA SER A 60 -8.20 9.00 16.30
C SER A 60 -8.38 10.49 16.19
N CYS A 61 -7.74 11.13 15.20
CA CYS A 61 -7.80 12.57 15.01
C CYS A 61 -7.40 13.00 13.60
N TYR A 62 -7.61 14.29 13.32
CA TYR A 62 -7.03 14.97 12.17
C TYR A 62 -5.58 15.39 12.48
N ILE A 63 -4.68 15.15 11.53
CA ILE A 63 -3.32 15.69 11.53
C ILE A 63 -3.33 16.95 10.67
N GLN A 64 -3.29 18.12 11.32
CA GLN A 64 -3.48 19.43 10.66
C GLN A 64 -2.24 20.32 10.66
N LYS A 65 -1.11 19.84 11.17
CA LYS A 65 0.16 20.58 11.18
C LYS A 65 1.08 19.97 10.13
N ALA A 66 1.56 20.79 9.20
CA ALA A 66 2.41 20.32 8.12
C ALA A 66 3.76 19.80 8.62
N GLY A 67 4.33 18.83 7.92
CA GLY A 67 5.67 18.32 8.19
C GLY A 67 5.79 17.41 9.42
N LEU A 68 4.69 17.10 10.13
CA LEU A 68 4.78 16.24 11.31
C LEU A 68 5.27 14.84 10.96
N THR A 69 6.09 14.29 11.85
CA THR A 69 6.40 12.86 11.87
C THR A 69 5.73 12.22 13.08
N VAL A 70 4.90 11.21 12.88
CA VAL A 70 4.33 10.38 13.96
C VAL A 70 4.98 9.00 13.87
N ARG A 71 5.79 8.64 14.87
CA ARG A 71 6.60 7.42 14.83
C ARG A 71 6.54 6.58 16.09
N GLY A 72 6.48 5.26 15.91
CA GLY A 72 6.69 4.30 16.99
C GLY A 72 8.15 4.19 17.41
N VAL A 73 8.44 4.20 18.71
CA VAL A 73 9.79 4.02 19.27
C VAL A 73 9.82 2.89 20.30
N GLY A 74 10.93 2.15 20.38
CA GLY A 74 11.09 1.04 21.34
C GLY A 74 10.21 -0.19 21.08
N GLY A 75 9.51 -0.22 19.94
CA GLY A 75 8.54 -1.23 19.53
C GLY A 75 7.50 -0.60 18.59
N ARG A 76 6.51 -1.38 18.16
CA ARG A 76 5.41 -0.89 17.32
C ARG A 76 4.17 -0.62 18.18
N PRO A 77 3.79 0.64 18.44
CA PRO A 77 2.52 0.97 19.07
C PRO A 77 1.36 0.64 18.14
N LYS A 78 0.25 0.19 18.73
CA LYS A 78 -0.98 -0.18 18.06
C LYS A 78 -2.03 0.89 18.28
N ILE A 79 -2.57 1.44 17.20
CA ILE A 79 -3.77 2.29 17.24
C ILE A 79 -4.94 1.42 16.80
N ASP A 80 -5.86 1.16 17.74
CA ASP A 80 -6.92 0.16 17.61
C ASP A 80 -8.30 0.80 17.82
N LEU A 81 -9.07 0.82 16.73
CA LEU A 81 -10.45 1.30 16.73
C LEU A 81 -11.50 0.18 16.70
N SER A 82 -11.14 -1.09 16.85
CA SER A 82 -12.10 -2.21 16.79
C SER A 82 -13.26 -2.12 17.81
N GLY A 83 -13.07 -1.37 18.91
CA GLY A 83 -14.09 -1.09 19.92
C GLY A 83 -14.94 0.17 19.67
N THR A 84 -14.79 0.86 18.54
CA THR A 84 -15.51 2.10 18.20
C THR A 84 -15.78 2.23 16.70
N ASP A 85 -16.94 2.76 16.34
CA ASP A 85 -17.33 3.08 14.96
C ASP A 85 -17.16 4.57 14.62
N HIS A 86 -16.44 5.32 15.47
CA HIS A 86 -16.25 6.77 15.36
C HIS A 86 -14.77 7.15 15.09
N PRO A 87 -14.15 6.70 13.98
CA PRO A 87 -12.90 7.29 13.52
C PRO A 87 -13.08 8.79 13.24
N ALA A 88 -12.00 9.55 13.18
CA ALA A 88 -12.02 10.99 12.99
C ALA A 88 -12.80 11.36 11.72
N GLY A 89 -13.85 12.18 11.91
CA GLY A 89 -14.77 12.60 10.84
C GLY A 89 -15.58 11.47 10.21
N TYR A 90 -15.64 10.28 10.83
CA TYR A 90 -16.07 9.04 10.19
C TYR A 90 -15.26 8.71 8.92
N LYS A 91 -13.96 9.03 8.90
CA LYS A 91 -13.11 8.83 7.73
C LYS A 91 -11.96 7.87 7.97
N GLY A 92 -11.16 8.05 9.02
CA GLY A 92 -10.06 7.13 9.30
C GLY A 92 -9.38 7.31 10.65
N ILE A 93 -8.48 6.39 11.01
CA ILE A 93 -7.73 6.44 12.29
C ILE A 93 -6.97 7.75 12.38
N TYR A 94 -6.18 8.07 11.34
CA TYR A 94 -5.67 9.41 11.13
C TYR A 94 -6.20 9.99 9.82
N VAL A 95 -6.77 11.18 9.90
CA VAL A 95 -7.10 11.99 8.72
C VAL A 95 -5.97 12.98 8.47
N ILE A 96 -5.22 12.75 7.40
CA ILE A 96 -4.06 13.54 7.00
C ILE A 96 -4.56 14.79 6.27
N GLY A 97 -4.74 15.88 7.03
CA GLY A 97 -5.29 17.15 6.55
C GLY A 97 -4.26 18.26 6.35
N ALA A 98 -2.97 17.94 6.41
CA ALA A 98 -1.87 18.88 6.18
C ALA A 98 -0.73 18.22 5.39
N ASP A 99 0.11 19.07 4.79
CA ASP A 99 1.12 18.62 3.85
C ASP A 99 2.31 17.91 4.50
N ASN A 100 2.95 17.02 3.75
CA ASN A 100 4.25 16.42 4.07
C ASN A 100 4.27 15.67 5.42
N ILE A 101 3.27 14.85 5.67
CA ILE A 101 3.21 14.03 6.89
C ILE A 101 4.01 12.75 6.72
N THR A 102 4.69 12.35 7.79
CA THR A 102 5.33 11.03 7.90
C THR A 102 4.63 10.19 8.98
N ILE A 103 4.21 8.98 8.62
CA ILE A 103 3.72 7.95 9.53
C ILE A 103 4.72 6.80 9.53
N GLU A 104 5.24 6.43 10.70
CA GLU A 104 6.35 5.48 10.80
C GLU A 104 6.17 4.48 11.93
N ASN A 105 6.41 3.19 11.65
CA ASN A 105 6.45 2.13 12.66
C ASN A 105 5.20 2.10 13.57
N LEU A 106 4.01 2.24 12.98
CA LEU A 106 2.72 2.10 13.69
C LEU A 106 1.97 0.87 13.19
N GLU A 107 1.18 0.25 14.07
CA GLU A 107 0.12 -0.69 13.71
C GLU A 107 -1.22 0.05 13.72
N LEU A 108 -1.98 -0.02 12.62
CA LEU A 108 -3.21 0.74 12.40
C LEU A 108 -4.35 -0.21 12.04
N THR A 109 -5.36 -0.32 12.91
CA THR A 109 -6.42 -1.32 12.75
C THR A 109 -7.79 -0.90 13.28
N GLY A 110 -8.82 -1.56 12.75
CA GLY A 110 -10.19 -1.50 13.25
C GLY A 110 -11.01 -0.32 12.75
N ALA A 111 -10.51 0.48 11.79
CA ALA A 111 -11.32 1.55 11.21
C ALA A 111 -12.48 0.96 10.40
N ASN A 112 -13.68 1.07 10.95
CA ASN A 112 -14.91 0.55 10.38
C ASN A 112 -16.06 1.52 10.69
N ILE A 113 -16.76 1.96 9.65
CA ILE A 113 -17.93 2.84 9.77
C ILE A 113 -19.14 2.21 9.09
N SER A 114 -20.33 2.61 9.54
CA SER A 114 -21.58 2.12 8.94
C SER A 114 -21.78 2.56 7.48
N CYS A 115 -22.66 1.86 6.77
CA CYS A 115 -23.09 2.23 5.42
C CYS A 115 -23.74 3.61 5.34
N GLY A 116 -24.46 4.05 6.39
CA GLY A 116 -25.00 5.40 6.46
C GLY A 116 -23.91 6.49 6.50
N ASN A 117 -22.69 6.12 6.91
CA ASN A 117 -21.52 6.99 6.97
C ASN A 117 -20.54 6.75 5.80
N GLY A 118 -20.89 5.89 4.84
CA GLY A 118 -20.11 5.65 3.62
C GLY A 118 -19.35 4.32 3.54
N ALA A 119 -19.24 3.58 4.66
CA ALA A 119 -18.56 2.27 4.74
C ALA A 119 -17.16 2.21 4.10
N ASN A 120 -16.35 3.24 4.33
CA ASN A 120 -15.01 3.39 3.76
C ASN A 120 -13.95 3.83 4.79
N GLY A 121 -14.16 3.52 6.08
CA GLY A 121 -13.24 3.85 7.16
C GLY A 121 -11.81 3.38 6.89
N ALA A 122 -10.84 4.29 6.95
CA ALA A 122 -9.46 4.02 6.56
C ALA A 122 -8.49 3.94 7.75
N GLY A 123 -7.43 3.15 7.65
CA GLY A 123 -6.26 3.29 8.52
C GLY A 123 -5.69 4.72 8.40
N LEU A 124 -5.47 5.17 7.16
CA LEU A 124 -5.12 6.56 6.85
C LEU A 124 -6.05 7.13 5.77
N ARG A 125 -6.77 8.20 6.10
CA ARG A 125 -7.51 9.01 5.12
C ARG A 125 -6.63 10.19 4.70
N VAL A 126 -6.29 10.30 3.42
CA VAL A 126 -5.29 11.27 2.95
C VAL A 126 -5.94 12.37 2.13
N GLU A 127 -6.00 13.58 2.70
CA GLU A 127 -6.73 14.73 2.15
C GLU A 127 -5.79 15.89 1.76
N ALA A 128 -4.51 15.78 2.07
CA ALA A 128 -3.49 16.78 1.75
C ALA A 128 -2.30 16.19 0.97
N PRO A 129 -1.56 17.02 0.20
CA PRO A 129 -0.38 16.58 -0.54
C PRO A 129 0.80 16.13 0.32
N GLY A 130 1.50 15.09 -0.13
CA GLY A 130 2.76 14.69 0.48
C GLY A 130 2.55 13.78 1.70
N LEU A 131 2.74 12.49 1.50
CA LEU A 131 2.68 11.48 2.56
C LEU A 131 3.86 10.53 2.43
N THR A 132 4.52 10.25 3.55
CA THR A 132 5.45 9.12 3.69
C THR A 132 4.91 8.13 4.71
N VAL A 133 4.76 6.87 4.33
CA VAL A 133 4.44 5.77 5.24
C VAL A 133 5.58 4.79 5.22
N ARG A 134 6.15 4.45 6.38
CA ARG A 134 7.22 3.45 6.43
C ARG A 134 7.17 2.54 7.65
N ASN A 135 7.55 1.27 7.48
CA ASN A 135 7.64 0.28 8.55
C ASN A 135 6.31 0.02 9.30
N CYS A 136 5.17 0.34 8.69
CA CYS A 136 3.86 0.20 9.32
C CYS A 136 3.23 -1.17 9.06
N PHE A 137 2.24 -1.51 9.88
CA PHE A 137 1.32 -2.61 9.61
C PHE A 137 -0.12 -2.07 9.62
N ILE A 138 -0.80 -2.12 8.48
CA ILE A 138 -2.11 -1.50 8.30
C ILE A 138 -3.10 -2.58 7.90
N HIS A 139 -3.97 -2.96 8.84
CA HIS A 139 -4.77 -4.17 8.69
C HIS A 139 -6.14 -4.12 9.36
N ASP A 140 -7.05 -4.99 8.92
CA ASP A 140 -8.41 -5.12 9.46
C ASP A 140 -9.18 -3.79 9.53
N ASN A 141 -8.97 -2.95 8.52
CA ASN A 141 -9.77 -1.74 8.29
C ASN A 141 -10.73 -1.97 7.11
N GLN A 142 -11.73 -1.12 6.95
CA GLN A 142 -12.46 -1.07 5.67
C GLN A 142 -11.49 -0.68 4.54
N ASN A 143 -10.65 0.34 4.70
CA ASN A 143 -9.54 0.63 3.78
C ASN A 143 -8.22 0.73 4.54
N GLY A 144 -7.10 0.28 3.96
CA GLY A 144 -5.79 0.53 4.58
C GLY A 144 -5.42 2.01 4.46
N ILE A 145 -5.21 2.47 3.22
CA ILE A 145 -5.02 3.88 2.87
C ILE A 145 -6.04 4.28 1.81
N LEU A 146 -6.67 5.43 1.99
CA LEU A 146 -7.66 5.98 1.06
C LEU A 146 -7.43 7.47 0.82
N GLY A 147 -7.26 7.86 -0.45
CA GLY A 147 -7.05 9.25 -0.87
C GLY A 147 -5.61 9.49 -1.29
N GLY A 148 -5.12 10.73 -1.21
CA GLY A 148 -3.72 11.05 -1.52
C GLY A 148 -3.57 12.00 -2.69
N GLN A 149 -2.61 12.91 -2.54
CA GLN A 149 -2.28 13.96 -3.49
C GLN A 149 -0.77 14.23 -3.44
N GLY A 150 -0.22 14.87 -4.48
CA GLY A 150 1.22 15.14 -4.54
C GLY A 150 2.03 13.85 -4.61
N THR A 151 3.17 13.79 -3.91
CA THR A 151 3.98 12.55 -3.85
C THR A 151 3.59 11.73 -2.62
N VAL A 152 3.12 10.51 -2.85
CA VAL A 152 2.87 9.50 -1.81
C VAL A 152 3.97 8.46 -1.87
N THR A 153 4.75 8.32 -0.81
CA THR A 153 5.82 7.32 -0.69
C THR A 153 5.43 6.31 0.38
N ILE A 154 5.43 5.03 0.02
CA ILE A 154 5.12 3.93 0.95
C ILE A 154 6.22 2.90 0.81
N GLU A 155 6.87 2.57 1.93
CA GLU A 155 7.98 1.63 1.97
C GLU A 155 8.00 0.73 3.20
N TYR A 156 8.49 -0.50 3.05
CA TYR A 156 8.64 -1.47 4.15
C TYR A 156 7.34 -1.69 4.96
N THR A 157 6.19 -1.53 4.32
CA THR A 157 4.88 -1.53 4.97
C THR A 157 4.11 -2.78 4.58
N GLU A 158 3.43 -3.35 5.56
CA GLU A 158 2.57 -4.52 5.39
C GLU A 158 1.09 -4.10 5.41
N PHE A 159 0.32 -4.60 4.45
CA PHE A 159 -1.12 -4.44 4.35
C PHE A 159 -1.76 -5.82 4.29
N SER A 160 -2.68 -6.09 5.22
CA SER A 160 -3.36 -7.38 5.34
C SER A 160 -4.80 -7.19 5.81
N GLY A 161 -5.74 -8.03 5.39
CA GLY A 161 -7.09 -8.08 5.98
C GLY A 161 -7.91 -6.79 5.85
N ASN A 162 -7.47 -5.79 5.07
CA ASN A 162 -8.32 -4.63 4.80
C ASN A 162 -9.46 -5.05 3.86
N GLY A 163 -10.49 -4.21 3.73
CA GLY A 163 -11.76 -4.63 3.16
C GLY A 163 -12.62 -5.43 4.11
N TRP A 164 -12.43 -5.17 5.40
CA TRP A 164 -13.26 -5.72 6.45
C TRP A 164 -14.67 -5.12 6.42
N GLY A 165 -15.68 -5.90 6.82
CA GLY A 165 -17.07 -5.48 6.87
C GLY A 165 -17.80 -5.55 5.52
N ASP A 166 -18.85 -4.73 5.37
CA ASP A 166 -19.80 -4.77 4.26
C ASP A 166 -19.63 -3.59 3.28
N GLY A 167 -18.45 -2.96 3.24
CA GLY A 167 -18.16 -1.81 2.37
C GLY A 167 -18.56 -2.04 0.91
N CYS A 168 -18.21 -3.21 0.37
CA CYS A 168 -18.56 -3.68 -0.97
C CYS A 168 -20.06 -3.91 -1.23
N ASN A 169 -20.88 -4.00 -0.18
CA ASN A 169 -22.35 -4.14 -0.26
C ASN A 169 -23.06 -2.79 -0.15
N CYS A 170 -22.37 -1.76 0.31
CA CYS A 170 -22.91 -0.43 0.56
C CYS A 170 -22.56 0.59 -0.54
N GLY A 171 -22.15 0.11 -1.70
CA GLY A 171 -21.89 0.92 -2.89
C GLY A 171 -20.46 1.47 -2.98
N GLY A 172 -19.63 1.29 -1.95
CA GLY A 172 -18.18 1.49 -2.02
C GLY A 172 -17.46 0.19 -2.36
N CYS A 173 -16.15 0.24 -2.58
CA CYS A 173 -15.28 -0.92 -2.44
C CYS A 173 -14.04 -0.55 -1.66
N THR A 174 -13.42 -1.58 -1.13
CA THR A 174 -12.38 -1.46 -0.15
C THR A 174 -11.02 -1.86 -0.72
N HIS A 175 -9.95 -1.35 -0.13
CA HIS A 175 -8.61 -1.48 -0.71
C HIS A 175 -7.57 -1.60 0.40
N ASN A 176 -6.53 -2.41 0.18
CA ASN A 176 -5.31 -2.29 1.00
C ASN A 176 -4.69 -0.91 0.81
N LEU A 177 -4.62 -0.45 -0.44
CA LEU A 177 -4.15 0.89 -0.79
C LEU A 177 -4.94 1.44 -1.98
N TYR A 178 -5.49 2.65 -1.80
CA TYR A 178 -6.09 3.45 -2.85
C TYR A 178 -5.46 4.84 -2.85
N THR A 179 -4.83 5.24 -3.96
CA THR A 179 -4.47 6.64 -4.20
C THR A 179 -5.48 7.40 -5.07
N GLY A 180 -5.86 8.60 -4.59
CA GLY A 180 -6.91 9.46 -5.10
C GLY A 180 -6.72 10.02 -6.52
N GLN A 181 -7.76 10.66 -7.04
CA GLN A 181 -7.76 11.31 -8.37
C GLN A 181 -6.91 12.60 -8.46
N ALA A 182 -6.42 13.11 -7.33
CA ALA A 182 -5.70 14.38 -7.25
C ALA A 182 -4.33 14.40 -7.96
N GLY A 183 -3.98 13.33 -8.69
CA GLY A 183 -2.77 13.24 -9.51
C GLY A 183 -1.51 13.09 -8.69
N GLY A 184 -0.38 13.53 -9.25
CA GLY A 184 0.93 13.46 -8.60
C GLY A 184 1.62 12.11 -8.82
N LYS A 185 2.29 11.61 -7.79
CA LYS A 185 3.21 10.47 -7.91
C LYS A 185 3.03 9.47 -6.76
N LEU A 186 2.90 8.20 -7.10
CA LEU A 186 3.02 7.10 -6.15
C LEU A 186 4.42 6.47 -6.25
N ILE A 187 5.13 6.38 -5.13
CA ILE A 187 6.31 5.53 -4.96
C ILE A 187 5.94 4.43 -3.97
N PHE A 188 5.79 3.20 -4.45
CA PHE A 188 5.40 2.05 -3.66
C PHE A 188 6.51 0.99 -3.77
N ARG A 189 7.30 0.80 -2.71
CA ARG A 189 8.47 -0.11 -2.74
C ARG A 189 8.71 -0.94 -1.49
N TYR A 190 9.23 -2.15 -1.64
CA TYR A 190 9.59 -3.05 -0.52
C TYR A 190 8.40 -3.42 0.39
N ASN A 191 7.17 -3.25 -0.11
CA ASN A 191 5.96 -3.50 0.66
C ASN A 191 5.44 -4.91 0.45
N TYR A 192 4.55 -5.31 1.36
CA TYR A 192 3.80 -6.54 1.28
C TYR A 192 2.32 -6.24 1.39
N SER A 193 1.58 -6.41 0.30
CA SER A 193 0.14 -6.22 0.27
C SER A 193 -0.52 -7.55 -0.08
N HIS A 194 -1.30 -8.08 0.85
CA HIS A 194 -1.88 -9.41 0.72
C HIS A 194 -3.25 -9.52 1.39
N ASP A 195 -3.91 -10.66 1.12
CA ASP A 195 -5.14 -11.12 1.79
C ASP A 195 -6.17 -10.02 2.05
N ILE A 196 -6.79 -9.49 0.99
CA ILE A 196 -7.96 -8.63 1.21
C ILE A 196 -9.10 -9.46 1.82
N ALA A 197 -9.78 -8.91 2.83
CA ALA A 197 -10.72 -9.67 3.64
C ALA A 197 -12.01 -10.07 2.91
N THR A 198 -12.50 -9.24 1.98
CA THR A 198 -13.75 -9.53 1.25
C THR A 198 -13.63 -9.35 -0.26
N ASP A 199 -13.66 -8.11 -0.76
CA ASP A 199 -13.56 -7.75 -2.17
C ASP A 199 -12.75 -6.45 -2.29
N GLY A 200 -11.97 -6.31 -3.36
CA GLY A 200 -11.20 -5.10 -3.62
C GLY A 200 -9.78 -5.34 -4.13
N HIS A 201 -8.91 -4.32 -4.05
CA HIS A 201 -7.57 -4.37 -4.66
C HIS A 201 -6.44 -4.38 -3.62
N LEU A 202 -5.36 -5.09 -3.94
CA LEU A 202 -4.11 -5.00 -3.18
C LEU A 202 -3.45 -3.63 -3.38
N LEU A 203 -3.60 -3.04 -4.57
CA LEU A 203 -3.23 -1.67 -4.91
C LEU A 203 -4.16 -1.11 -5.99
N LYS A 204 -4.73 0.08 -5.75
CA LYS A 204 -5.36 0.93 -6.76
C LYS A 204 -4.72 2.31 -6.74
N SER A 205 -4.31 2.84 -7.89
CA SER A 205 -3.70 4.17 -7.95
C SER A 205 -4.16 5.00 -9.14
N ARG A 206 -4.53 6.26 -8.88
CA ARG A 206 -4.89 7.26 -9.90
C ARG A 206 -3.87 8.40 -10.02
N ALA A 207 -2.66 8.18 -9.51
CA ALA A 207 -1.54 9.09 -9.67
C ALA A 207 -1.13 9.24 -11.15
N ASP A 208 -0.50 10.36 -11.50
CA ASP A 208 -0.02 10.62 -12.86
C ASP A 208 1.24 9.80 -13.18
N GLU A 209 2.06 9.53 -12.17
CA GLU A 209 3.23 8.65 -12.22
C GLU A 209 3.16 7.59 -11.11
N ASN A 210 3.42 6.33 -11.46
CA ASN A 210 3.33 5.17 -10.58
C ASN A 210 4.65 4.40 -10.64
N GLN A 211 5.45 4.51 -9.58
CA GLN A 211 6.65 3.71 -9.39
C GLN A 211 6.36 2.58 -8.41
N ILE A 212 6.19 1.38 -8.93
CA ILE A 212 5.82 0.18 -8.17
C ILE A 212 7.02 -0.78 -8.24
N LEU A 213 7.84 -0.78 -7.19
CA LEU A 213 9.20 -1.33 -7.24
C LEU A 213 9.44 -2.36 -6.12
N TYR A 214 9.87 -3.57 -6.44
CA TYR A 214 10.40 -4.51 -5.45
C TYR A 214 9.41 -4.86 -4.32
N ASN A 215 8.12 -5.01 -4.64
CA ASN A 215 7.09 -5.39 -3.68
C ASN A 215 6.71 -6.86 -3.80
N ARG A 216 6.04 -7.38 -2.77
CA ARG A 216 5.22 -8.58 -2.86
C ARG A 216 3.74 -8.20 -2.82
N PHE A 217 3.04 -8.53 -3.89
CA PHE A 217 1.58 -8.59 -3.94
C PHE A 217 1.18 -10.05 -3.98
N SER A 218 0.42 -10.54 -3.00
CA SER A 218 -0.07 -11.92 -3.05
C SER A 218 -1.52 -12.00 -2.59
N GLY A 219 -2.38 -12.51 -3.47
CA GLY A 219 -3.77 -12.80 -3.14
C GLY A 219 -3.90 -13.91 -2.10
N GLU A 220 -2.92 -14.82 -2.05
CA GLU A 220 -2.83 -15.92 -1.10
C GLU A 220 -4.14 -16.72 -1.03
N SER A 221 -4.81 -16.73 0.13
CA SER A 221 -6.11 -17.38 0.29
C SER A 221 -7.29 -16.42 0.15
N GLY A 222 -7.01 -15.12 0.04
CA GLY A 222 -7.97 -14.05 -0.09
C GLY A 222 -8.70 -14.00 -1.43
N HIS A 223 -9.49 -12.93 -1.56
CA HIS A 223 -10.50 -12.76 -2.61
C HIS A 223 -10.22 -11.53 -3.49
N ASP A 224 -8.95 -11.14 -3.59
CA ASP A 224 -8.56 -9.91 -4.27
C ASP A 224 -8.99 -9.88 -5.74
N SER A 225 -9.47 -8.70 -6.15
CA SER A 225 -9.85 -8.35 -7.51
C SER A 225 -8.60 -8.14 -8.36
N TYR A 226 -8.20 -6.93 -8.70
CA TYR A 226 -6.86 -6.69 -9.25
C TYR A 226 -5.79 -6.69 -8.16
N ALA A 227 -4.61 -7.25 -8.46
CA ALA A 227 -3.44 -7.10 -7.61
C ALA A 227 -2.86 -5.68 -7.75
N ILE A 228 -2.74 -5.20 -8.99
CA ILE A 228 -2.33 -3.83 -9.31
C ILE A 228 -3.35 -3.24 -10.29
N ASP A 229 -4.03 -2.18 -9.87
CA ASP A 229 -4.98 -1.42 -10.68
C ASP A 229 -4.53 0.04 -10.86
N LEU A 230 -4.28 0.41 -12.11
CA LEU A 230 -3.96 1.78 -12.53
C LEU A 230 -5.10 2.29 -13.44
N PRO A 231 -6.30 2.52 -12.90
CA PRO A 231 -7.53 2.56 -13.69
C PRO A 231 -7.61 3.77 -14.63
N ASN A 232 -6.89 4.85 -14.33
CA ASN A 232 -6.92 6.08 -15.14
C ASN A 232 -5.70 6.25 -16.07
N GLY A 233 -4.86 5.24 -16.14
CA GLY A 233 -3.59 5.27 -16.85
C GLY A 233 -2.52 6.06 -16.09
N GLY A 234 -1.65 6.77 -16.81
CA GLY A 234 -0.49 7.47 -16.27
C GLY A 234 0.80 6.70 -16.51
N LEU A 235 1.94 7.36 -16.31
CA LEU A 235 3.25 6.72 -16.42
C LEU A 235 3.33 5.61 -15.38
N ALA A 236 3.55 4.37 -15.82
CA ALA A 236 3.69 3.22 -14.94
C ALA A 236 5.07 2.60 -15.09
N ILE A 237 5.80 2.49 -13.98
CA ILE A 237 7.13 1.85 -13.90
C ILE A 237 7.02 0.74 -12.85
N ILE A 238 6.94 -0.50 -13.33
CA ILE A 238 6.63 -1.69 -12.53
C ILE A 238 7.83 -2.63 -12.62
N VAL A 239 8.69 -2.62 -11.60
CA VAL A 239 10.00 -3.28 -11.66
C VAL A 239 10.24 -4.18 -10.45
N GLY A 240 10.71 -5.41 -10.69
CA GLY A 240 11.22 -6.26 -9.60
C GLY A 240 10.15 -6.77 -8.63
N ASN A 241 8.86 -6.73 -8.98
CA ASN A 241 7.79 -7.15 -8.08
C ASN A 241 7.51 -8.65 -8.21
N LEU A 242 7.14 -9.26 -7.08
CA LEU A 242 6.42 -10.51 -7.04
C LEU A 242 4.91 -10.21 -7.02
N VAL A 243 4.16 -10.73 -8.00
CA VAL A 243 2.72 -10.54 -8.11
C VAL A 243 2.04 -11.89 -8.23
N GLN A 244 1.32 -12.31 -7.20
CA GLN A 244 0.62 -13.58 -7.13
C GLN A 244 -0.89 -13.37 -7.04
N LYS A 245 -1.61 -14.14 -7.84
CA LYS A 245 -3.07 -14.24 -7.84
C LYS A 245 -3.49 -15.54 -7.19
N GLY A 246 -4.24 -15.43 -6.08
CA GLY A 246 -4.78 -16.55 -5.32
C GLY A 246 -5.77 -17.41 -6.11
N PRO A 247 -6.17 -18.58 -5.58
CA PRO A 247 -7.05 -19.52 -6.26
C PRO A 247 -8.53 -19.11 -6.26
N ASN A 248 -8.94 -18.13 -5.43
CA ASN A 248 -10.35 -17.73 -5.25
C ASN A 248 -10.61 -16.23 -5.54
N PRO A 249 -10.12 -15.66 -6.65
CA PRO A 249 -10.13 -14.21 -6.79
C PRO A 249 -11.48 -13.65 -7.24
N GLY A 250 -11.80 -12.43 -6.81
CA GLY A 250 -12.95 -11.68 -7.32
C GLY A 250 -12.79 -11.24 -8.78
N ASN A 251 -11.55 -11.11 -9.26
CA ASN A 251 -11.22 -10.80 -10.65
C ASN A 251 -9.97 -11.58 -11.11
N GLN A 252 -9.96 -12.00 -12.37
CA GLN A 252 -8.94 -12.86 -12.96
C GLN A 252 -7.75 -12.09 -13.58
N ILE A 253 -7.69 -10.77 -13.45
CA ILE A 253 -6.61 -9.93 -13.98
C ILE A 253 -5.64 -9.57 -12.86
N LEU A 254 -4.33 -9.66 -13.13
CA LEU A 254 -3.28 -9.36 -12.14
C LEU A 254 -2.93 -7.86 -12.17
N LEU A 255 -2.39 -7.41 -13.29
CA LEU A 255 -2.06 -6.00 -13.55
C LEU A 255 -3.04 -5.44 -14.59
N THR A 256 -3.70 -4.33 -14.27
CA THR A 256 -4.52 -3.58 -15.21
C THR A 256 -4.12 -2.11 -15.27
N TRP A 257 -4.23 -1.53 -16.47
CA TRP A 257 -3.91 -0.12 -16.74
C TRP A 257 -4.96 0.50 -17.66
N GLY A 258 -5.48 1.66 -17.27
CA GLY A 258 -6.38 2.49 -18.07
C GLY A 258 -7.82 1.96 -18.22
N GLU A 259 -8.23 0.98 -17.41
CA GLU A 259 -9.52 0.29 -17.61
C GLU A 259 -10.76 1.20 -17.39
N GLU A 260 -10.66 2.19 -16.50
CA GLU A 260 -11.68 3.23 -16.29
C GLU A 260 -11.47 4.45 -17.22
N GLY A 261 -10.55 4.35 -18.17
CA GLY A 261 -10.25 5.37 -19.20
C GLY A 261 -8.87 5.99 -19.05
N ASN A 262 -8.24 6.32 -20.18
CA ASN A 262 -6.92 6.96 -20.20
C ASN A 262 -7.06 8.46 -19.95
N LEU A 263 -7.11 8.86 -18.67
CA LEU A 263 -7.33 10.25 -18.26
C LEU A 263 -6.01 11.01 -18.05
N LYS A 264 -4.88 10.31 -17.95
CA LYS A 264 -3.55 10.90 -17.79
C LYS A 264 -2.88 11.07 -19.15
N SER A 265 -1.97 12.04 -19.26
CA SER A 265 -1.30 12.37 -20.52
C SER A 265 -0.23 11.37 -20.94
N ASP A 266 0.50 10.79 -19.97
CA ASP A 266 1.50 9.77 -20.24
C ASP A 266 0.85 8.39 -20.33
N MET A 267 1.07 7.73 -21.46
CA MET A 267 0.47 6.44 -21.82
C MET A 267 1.47 5.28 -21.69
N ARG A 268 2.68 5.55 -21.22
CA ARG A 268 3.77 4.56 -21.18
C ARG A 268 3.65 3.64 -19.96
N VAL A 269 3.81 2.35 -20.21
CA VAL A 269 3.78 1.30 -19.19
C VAL A 269 5.05 0.46 -19.34
N PHE A 270 5.94 0.55 -18.37
CA PHE A 270 7.18 -0.21 -18.29
C PHE A 270 7.02 -1.33 -17.26
N VAL A 271 7.22 -2.58 -17.68
CA VAL A 271 7.08 -3.77 -16.82
C VAL A 271 8.36 -4.60 -16.95
N ALA A 272 9.26 -4.53 -15.97
CA ALA A 272 10.56 -5.19 -16.08
C ALA A 272 10.90 -6.09 -14.88
N ASN A 273 11.44 -7.27 -15.14
CA ASN A 273 11.95 -8.17 -14.08
C ASN A 273 10.92 -8.48 -12.98
N ASN A 274 9.64 -8.64 -13.32
CA ASN A 274 8.63 -9.07 -12.35
C ASN A 274 8.38 -10.57 -12.45
N THR A 275 8.05 -11.21 -11.33
CA THR A 275 7.53 -12.59 -11.32
C THR A 275 6.02 -12.53 -11.10
N PHE A 276 5.25 -12.94 -12.11
CA PHE A 276 3.81 -13.09 -12.00
C PHE A 276 3.42 -14.56 -11.86
N VAL A 277 2.59 -14.87 -10.86
CA VAL A 277 2.11 -16.22 -10.59
C VAL A 277 0.59 -16.20 -10.55
N ASN A 278 -0.06 -17.05 -11.36
CA ASN A 278 -1.49 -17.24 -11.32
C ASN A 278 -1.83 -18.65 -10.83
N ASP A 279 -2.36 -18.75 -9.63
CA ASP A 279 -2.86 -20.01 -9.06
C ASP A 279 -4.35 -20.23 -9.37
N TYR A 280 -5.01 -19.26 -10.01
CA TYR A 280 -6.35 -19.43 -10.54
C TYR A 280 -6.33 -20.18 -11.88
N THR A 281 -7.48 -20.77 -12.24
CA THR A 281 -7.65 -21.63 -13.42
C THR A 281 -7.56 -20.93 -14.78
N LYS A 282 -7.62 -19.59 -14.79
CA LYS A 282 -7.58 -18.72 -15.98
C LYS A 282 -7.20 -17.30 -15.55
N GLY A 283 -6.94 -16.41 -16.50
CA GLY A 283 -6.71 -15.01 -16.19
C GLY A 283 -5.97 -14.25 -17.28
N THR A 284 -5.71 -12.98 -17.01
CA THR A 284 -4.81 -12.14 -17.82
C THR A 284 -3.75 -11.55 -16.90
N PHE A 285 -2.48 -11.80 -17.20
CA PHE A 285 -1.38 -11.29 -16.38
C PHE A 285 -1.24 -9.77 -16.52
N ILE A 286 -1.19 -9.27 -17.75
CA ILE A 286 -1.10 -7.84 -18.06
C ILE A 286 -2.27 -7.43 -18.97
N ASN A 287 -3.10 -6.52 -18.49
CA ASN A 287 -4.21 -5.96 -19.24
C ASN A 287 -4.03 -4.45 -19.43
N ILE A 288 -3.75 -4.02 -20.65
CA ILE A 288 -3.56 -2.61 -21.00
C ILE A 288 -4.73 -2.14 -21.86
N ALA A 289 -5.39 -1.05 -21.45
CA ALA A 289 -6.43 -0.41 -22.25
C ALA A 289 -5.87 0.15 -23.56
N GLY A 290 -6.72 0.26 -24.58
CA GLY A 290 -6.32 0.75 -25.90
C GLY A 290 -5.68 2.15 -25.81
N GLY A 291 -4.55 2.33 -26.49
CA GLY A 291 -3.76 3.58 -26.46
C GLY A 291 -2.57 3.55 -25.49
N GLY A 292 -2.52 2.60 -24.54
CA GLY A 292 -1.34 2.37 -23.70
C GLY A 292 -0.16 1.82 -24.52
N ILE A 293 1.06 2.22 -24.14
CA ILE A 293 2.32 1.83 -24.79
C ILE A 293 3.09 0.94 -23.81
N LEU A 294 2.94 -0.38 -23.97
CA LEU A 294 3.59 -1.37 -23.13
C LEU A 294 5.01 -1.69 -23.61
N THR A 295 5.99 -1.53 -22.72
CA THR A 295 7.35 -2.06 -22.84
C THR A 295 7.54 -3.08 -21.72
N ALA A 296 7.72 -4.35 -22.06
CA ALA A 296 7.83 -5.43 -21.08
C ALA A 296 9.09 -6.26 -21.33
N HIS A 297 9.95 -6.37 -20.33
CA HIS A 297 11.21 -7.11 -20.42
C HIS A 297 11.46 -8.00 -19.21
N ASN A 298 12.12 -9.14 -19.40
CA ASN A 298 12.59 -10.02 -18.34
C ASN A 298 11.51 -10.44 -17.32
N ASN A 299 10.22 -10.48 -17.68
CA ASN A 299 9.19 -10.92 -16.75
C ASN A 299 9.00 -12.44 -16.82
N LEU A 300 8.77 -13.05 -15.67
CA LEU A 300 8.48 -14.46 -15.53
C LEU A 300 6.98 -14.65 -15.27
N PHE A 301 6.27 -15.36 -16.17
CA PHE A 301 4.83 -15.63 -16.06
C PHE A 301 4.58 -17.11 -15.82
N VAL A 302 3.94 -17.45 -14.70
CA VAL A 302 3.75 -18.83 -14.27
C VAL A 302 2.28 -19.09 -13.95
N GLY A 303 1.74 -20.17 -14.50
CA GLY A 303 0.34 -20.57 -14.30
C GLY A 303 -0.57 -20.25 -15.49
N PRO A 304 -1.85 -20.63 -15.42
CA PRO A 304 -2.79 -20.50 -16.54
C PRO A 304 -3.12 -19.03 -16.87
N GLY A 305 -3.32 -18.72 -18.14
CA GLY A 305 -3.86 -17.42 -18.56
C GLY A 305 -3.19 -16.81 -19.78
N THR A 306 -3.70 -15.65 -20.18
CA THR A 306 -3.15 -14.83 -21.26
C THR A 306 -2.05 -13.93 -20.68
N VAL A 307 -0.82 -14.05 -21.19
CA VAL A 307 0.33 -13.22 -20.76
C VAL A 307 0.04 -11.72 -20.91
N SER A 308 -0.46 -11.31 -22.08
CA SER A 308 -0.89 -9.92 -22.30
C SER A 308 -2.05 -9.85 -23.26
N ASN A 309 -2.99 -8.94 -23.00
CA ASN A 309 -4.06 -8.62 -23.96
C ASN A 309 -3.55 -7.85 -25.19
N THR A 310 -2.33 -7.31 -25.15
CA THR A 310 -1.70 -6.57 -26.25
C THR A 310 -1.03 -7.47 -27.29
N GLY A 311 -1.04 -8.80 -27.09
CA GLY A 311 -0.38 -9.78 -27.94
C GLY A 311 0.93 -10.31 -27.35
N ALA A 312 1.80 -10.83 -28.23
CA ALA A 312 3.09 -11.38 -27.81
C ALA A 312 4.02 -10.28 -27.26
N LEU A 313 4.67 -10.57 -26.14
CA LEU A 313 5.72 -9.72 -25.57
C LEU A 313 7.09 -10.07 -26.20
N SER A 314 8.13 -9.31 -25.85
CA SER A 314 9.50 -9.61 -26.29
C SER A 314 9.95 -10.99 -25.75
N ALA A 315 10.86 -11.63 -26.48
CA ALA A 315 11.27 -13.02 -26.23
C ALA A 315 12.04 -13.25 -24.91
N ASP A 316 12.54 -12.17 -24.30
CA ASP A 316 13.18 -12.18 -22.97
C ASP A 316 12.16 -12.28 -21.81
N ASN A 317 10.86 -12.20 -22.10
CA ASN A 317 9.81 -12.61 -21.16
C ASN A 317 9.59 -14.12 -21.25
N ILE A 318 9.60 -14.81 -20.11
CA ILE A 318 9.48 -16.27 -20.04
C ILE A 318 8.08 -16.66 -19.56
N SER A 319 7.45 -17.60 -20.26
CA SER A 319 6.17 -18.21 -19.88
C SER A 319 6.09 -19.66 -20.36
N GLY A 320 5.16 -20.44 -19.82
CA GLY A 320 4.89 -21.81 -20.30
C GLY A 320 5.95 -22.86 -19.93
N VAL A 321 6.85 -22.55 -18.99
CA VAL A 321 7.88 -23.46 -18.47
C VAL A 321 7.77 -23.57 -16.95
N ASP A 322 8.31 -24.65 -16.38
CA ASP A 322 8.50 -24.76 -14.94
C ASP A 322 9.73 -23.92 -14.54
N PRO A 323 9.56 -22.86 -13.72
CA PRO A 323 10.66 -22.00 -13.28
C PRO A 323 11.55 -22.64 -12.21
N LEU A 324 11.18 -23.80 -11.65
CA LEU A 324 11.87 -24.44 -10.52
C LEU A 324 11.93 -23.52 -9.29
N PHE A 325 10.76 -23.15 -8.75
CA PHE A 325 10.68 -22.34 -7.53
C PHE A 325 11.10 -23.12 -6.28
N ALA A 326 11.69 -22.41 -5.31
CA ALA A 326 12.16 -22.96 -4.06
C ALA A 326 11.04 -23.59 -3.22
N ASP A 327 9.95 -22.87 -3.01
CA ASP A 327 8.77 -23.37 -2.31
C ASP A 327 7.51 -22.59 -2.67
N LYS A 328 6.91 -22.95 -3.81
CA LYS A 328 5.68 -22.33 -4.30
C LYS A 328 4.53 -22.41 -3.30
N ALA A 329 4.44 -23.48 -2.50
CA ALA A 329 3.33 -23.69 -1.57
C ALA A 329 3.34 -22.68 -0.41
N ASN A 330 4.52 -22.17 -0.07
CA ASN A 330 4.72 -21.13 0.95
C ASN A 330 5.08 -19.76 0.34
N TYR A 331 4.75 -19.56 -0.94
CA TYR A 331 4.97 -18.30 -1.68
C TYR A 331 6.45 -17.88 -1.78
N ASP A 332 7.38 -18.84 -1.70
CA ASP A 332 8.80 -18.63 -1.97
C ASP A 332 9.08 -18.90 -3.45
N TYR A 333 9.06 -17.82 -4.22
CA TYR A 333 9.25 -17.83 -5.67
C TYR A 333 10.70 -17.54 -6.10
N ARG A 334 11.66 -17.70 -5.18
CA ARG A 334 13.08 -17.70 -5.55
C ARG A 334 13.37 -18.89 -6.46
N LEU A 335 14.30 -18.70 -7.40
CA LEU A 335 14.67 -19.74 -8.36
C LEU A 335 15.58 -20.79 -7.70
N LEU A 336 15.47 -22.04 -8.12
CA LEU A 336 16.41 -23.11 -7.80
C LEU A 336 17.42 -23.31 -8.94
N VAL A 337 18.48 -24.04 -8.64
CA VAL A 337 19.50 -24.45 -9.60
C VAL A 337 18.86 -25.10 -10.83
N GLY A 338 19.33 -24.70 -12.02
CA GLY A 338 18.84 -25.24 -13.30
C GLY A 338 17.56 -24.59 -13.82
N SER A 339 17.03 -23.57 -13.13
CA SER A 339 15.87 -22.82 -13.61
C SER A 339 16.10 -22.28 -15.03
N PRO A 340 15.10 -22.37 -15.93
CA PRO A 340 15.20 -21.78 -17.26
C PRO A 340 15.23 -20.25 -17.24
N ALA A 341 14.97 -19.62 -16.10
CA ALA A 341 15.00 -18.16 -15.93
C ALA A 341 16.38 -17.60 -15.57
N ILE A 342 17.33 -18.48 -15.18
CA ILE A 342 18.68 -18.06 -14.79
C ILE A 342 19.50 -17.65 -16.02
N ASP A 343 20.18 -16.51 -15.94
CA ASP A 343 21.06 -15.97 -16.98
C ASP A 343 20.34 -15.85 -18.36
N LYS A 344 19.08 -15.41 -18.36
CA LYS A 344 18.28 -15.20 -19.60
C LYS A 344 17.79 -13.79 -19.82
N GLY A 345 17.93 -12.92 -18.83
CA GLY A 345 17.53 -11.53 -18.94
C GLY A 345 18.44 -10.73 -19.87
N VAL A 346 17.89 -9.64 -20.38
CA VAL A 346 18.58 -8.62 -21.17
C VAL A 346 18.63 -7.31 -20.42
N ASP A 347 19.37 -6.30 -20.90
CA ASP A 347 19.24 -4.93 -20.39
C ASP A 347 17.82 -4.42 -20.69
N PRO A 348 16.96 -4.19 -19.66
CA PRO A 348 15.60 -3.73 -19.87
C PRO A 348 15.53 -2.24 -20.25
N GLY A 349 16.65 -1.51 -20.23
CA GLY A 349 16.75 -0.13 -20.67
C GLY A 349 16.30 0.88 -19.61
N MET A 350 15.69 1.98 -20.08
CA MET A 350 15.37 3.15 -19.26
C MET A 350 13.92 3.60 -19.47
N ALA A 351 13.29 4.06 -18.39
CA ALA A 351 12.11 4.93 -18.42
C ALA A 351 12.56 6.37 -18.16
N ASP A 352 12.80 7.12 -19.23
CA ASP A 352 13.45 8.43 -19.19
C ASP A 352 14.80 8.38 -18.46
N ALA A 353 14.92 9.00 -17.29
CA ALA A 353 16.13 8.99 -16.47
C ALA A 353 16.21 7.80 -15.49
N MET A 354 15.15 7.02 -15.34
CA MET A 354 15.11 5.87 -14.44
C MET A 354 15.55 4.59 -15.16
N SER A 355 16.56 3.90 -14.61
CA SER A 355 16.92 2.57 -15.10
C SER A 355 15.85 1.56 -14.73
N LEU A 356 15.54 0.67 -15.67
CA LEU A 356 14.65 -0.47 -15.47
C LEU A 356 15.40 -1.70 -14.94
N THR A 357 16.74 -1.66 -14.90
CA THR A 357 17.55 -2.74 -14.32
C THR A 357 17.35 -2.77 -12.81
N PRO A 358 16.80 -3.87 -12.26
CA PRO A 358 16.53 -3.95 -10.83
C PRO A 358 17.82 -3.99 -10.00
N THR A 359 17.97 -3.07 -9.05
CA THR A 359 19.12 -3.01 -8.12
C THR A 359 18.83 -3.65 -6.77
N ASN A 360 17.57 -4.00 -6.53
CA ASN A 360 17.06 -4.55 -5.29
C ASN A 360 16.11 -5.72 -5.57
N GLN A 361 15.91 -6.56 -4.56
CA GLN A 361 14.87 -7.58 -4.57
C GLN A 361 14.15 -7.59 -3.22
N TYR A 362 12.89 -8.01 -3.22
CA TYR A 362 12.07 -8.07 -2.02
C TYR A 362 12.54 -9.19 -1.09
N VAL A 363 12.54 -8.93 0.22
CA VAL A 363 12.77 -9.93 1.27
C VAL A 363 11.55 -9.94 2.19
N HIS A 364 10.98 -11.12 2.41
CA HIS A 364 9.80 -11.27 3.26
C HIS A 364 10.14 -10.99 4.75
N PRO A 365 9.29 -10.29 5.54
CA PRO A 365 7.91 -9.88 5.22
C PRO A 365 7.70 -8.50 4.60
N ALA A 366 8.57 -7.52 4.76
CA ALA A 366 8.45 -6.22 4.08
C ALA A 366 9.81 -5.54 4.08
N SER A 367 10.77 -6.19 3.42
CA SER A 367 12.17 -5.81 3.45
C SER A 367 12.79 -5.92 2.05
N THR A 368 14.08 -5.62 1.96
CA THR A 368 14.82 -5.67 0.71
C THR A 368 16.28 -6.00 0.94
N GLU A 369 16.90 -6.54 -0.09
CA GLU A 369 18.35 -6.67 -0.20
C GLU A 369 18.81 -6.20 -1.58
N THR A 370 20.11 -5.97 -1.72
CA THR A 370 20.71 -5.63 -3.02
C THR A 370 20.58 -6.83 -3.97
N ARG A 371 20.11 -6.56 -5.19
CA ARG A 371 20.09 -7.54 -6.29
C ARG A 371 21.33 -7.32 -7.14
N SER A 372 22.38 -8.08 -6.87
CA SER A 372 23.58 -8.11 -7.71
C SER A 372 23.41 -9.13 -8.81
N MET A 373 23.79 -8.79 -10.04
CA MET A 373 23.83 -9.75 -11.14
C MET A 373 24.82 -10.87 -10.81
N VAL A 374 24.38 -12.12 -10.89
CA VAL A 374 25.22 -13.30 -10.66
C VAL A 374 25.22 -14.13 -11.94
N GLY A 375 26.41 -14.44 -12.46
CA GLY A 375 26.55 -15.20 -13.70
C GLY A 375 26.90 -14.31 -14.88
N THR A 376 26.26 -14.55 -16.02
CA THR A 376 26.54 -13.94 -17.32
C THR A 376 25.51 -12.90 -17.77
N ALA A 377 24.31 -12.93 -17.19
CA ALA A 377 23.23 -12.00 -17.49
C ALA A 377 22.30 -11.83 -16.26
N LEU A 378 21.32 -10.93 -16.35
CA LEU A 378 20.26 -10.87 -15.33
C LEU A 378 19.43 -12.15 -15.35
N ASP A 379 18.87 -12.52 -14.21
CA ASP A 379 17.80 -13.50 -14.17
C ASP A 379 16.45 -12.87 -14.54
N VAL A 380 15.63 -13.65 -15.24
CA VAL A 380 14.24 -13.29 -15.58
C VAL A 380 13.36 -13.45 -14.33
N GLY A 381 12.55 -12.44 -14.03
CA GLY A 381 11.71 -12.38 -12.83
C GLY A 381 12.32 -11.55 -11.70
N ALA A 382 11.59 -11.55 -10.57
CA ALA A 382 11.83 -10.65 -9.43
C ALA A 382 13.13 -10.93 -8.67
N TYR A 383 13.59 -12.19 -8.67
CA TYR A 383 14.72 -12.64 -7.86
C TYR A 383 15.91 -12.99 -8.73
N GLU A 384 17.11 -12.64 -8.26
CA GLU A 384 18.36 -13.14 -8.82
C GLU A 384 18.84 -14.36 -8.03
N TYR A 385 19.07 -15.47 -8.72
CA TYR A 385 19.64 -16.70 -8.20
C TYR A 385 21.08 -16.48 -7.74
N GLY A 386 21.47 -17.21 -6.68
CA GLY A 386 22.86 -17.19 -6.19
C GLY A 386 23.26 -15.90 -5.47
N THR A 387 22.35 -14.94 -5.30
CA THR A 387 22.54 -13.87 -4.32
C THR A 387 22.54 -14.49 -2.93
N SER A 388 23.68 -14.41 -2.23
CA SER A 388 23.80 -14.95 -0.88
C SER A 388 22.89 -14.14 0.05
N SER A 389 21.73 -14.69 0.38
CA SER A 389 20.87 -14.17 1.43
C SER A 389 21.70 -14.04 2.71
N GLY A 390 21.89 -12.82 3.21
CA GLY A 390 22.32 -12.66 4.60
C GLY A 390 21.33 -13.42 5.48
N GLY A 391 21.80 -14.49 6.13
CA GLY A 391 20.94 -15.51 6.70
C GLY A 391 19.83 -14.97 7.60
N ALA A 392 18.60 -15.40 7.34
CA ALA A 392 17.55 -15.45 8.33
C ALA A 392 17.97 -16.42 9.45
N GLY A 393 18.46 -15.88 10.56
CA GLY A 393 18.94 -16.65 11.69
C GLY A 393 19.37 -15.76 12.85
N GLY A 394 18.40 -15.18 13.56
CA GLY A 394 18.65 -14.48 14.83
C GLY A 394 17.69 -13.32 15.05
N ALA A 395 16.87 -13.41 16.10
CA ALA A 395 16.00 -12.34 16.55
C ALA A 395 16.75 -11.00 16.64
N ALA A 396 16.29 -9.99 15.91
CA ALA A 396 16.74 -8.62 16.08
C ALA A 396 16.12 -8.04 17.35
N GLY A 397 16.80 -8.27 18.48
CA GLY A 397 16.68 -7.44 19.66
C GLY A 397 17.10 -6.01 19.32
N ALA A 398 16.35 -5.04 19.83
CA ALA A 398 16.58 -3.62 19.68
C ALA A 398 18.04 -3.24 20.03
N ALA A 399 18.77 -2.69 19.06
CA ALA A 399 20.05 -2.06 19.31
C ALA A 399 19.82 -0.62 19.82
N GLY A 400 19.87 -0.46 21.14
CA GLY A 400 19.99 0.85 21.79
C GLY A 400 21.38 1.43 21.59
N SER A 401 21.44 2.70 21.19
CA SER A 401 22.68 3.47 21.19
C SER A 401 23.00 3.94 22.61
N GLY A 402 24.17 3.58 23.14
CA GLY A 402 24.67 4.10 24.39
C GLY A 402 26.19 4.02 24.50
N GLY A 403 26.83 5.19 24.49
CA GLY A 403 27.84 5.55 25.49
C GLY A 403 29.22 4.89 25.41
N THR A 404 30.19 5.71 25.01
CA THR A 404 31.64 5.60 25.25
C THR A 404 32.03 5.12 26.66
N GLY A 405 33.01 4.21 26.75
CA GLY A 405 33.65 3.79 28.01
C GLY A 405 34.94 3.00 27.76
N VAL A 406 35.93 3.19 28.63
CA VAL A 406 37.37 3.04 28.41
C VAL A 406 37.91 1.62 28.64
N ALA A 407 39.07 1.35 28.04
CA ALA A 407 39.90 0.15 28.10
C ALA A 407 40.16 -0.44 29.50
N GLY A 408 40.30 -1.77 29.56
CA GLY A 408 40.84 -2.52 30.68
C GLY A 408 41.24 -3.94 30.27
N SER A 409 42.53 -4.24 30.39
CA SER A 409 43.22 -5.45 29.96
C SER A 409 43.10 -6.63 30.94
N GLY A 410 43.12 -7.85 30.41
CA GLY A 410 43.91 -8.96 30.96
C GLY A 410 43.13 -10.05 31.70
N GLY A 411 43.50 -11.31 31.44
CA GLY A 411 43.19 -12.43 32.33
C GLY A 411 42.92 -13.76 31.64
N THR A 412 43.98 -14.54 31.44
CA THR A 412 44.02 -15.92 30.98
C THR A 412 43.29 -16.91 31.91
N GLY A 413 42.80 -18.01 31.34
CA GLY A 413 41.95 -18.98 32.02
C GLY A 413 42.66 -20.06 32.85
N SER A 414 41.88 -21.06 33.26
CA SER A 414 42.30 -22.45 33.39
C SER A 414 41.09 -23.35 33.66
N ALA A 415 41.20 -24.57 33.17
CA ALA A 415 40.24 -25.65 33.16
C ALA A 415 39.94 -26.25 34.54
N GLY A 416 38.78 -26.90 34.65
CA GLY A 416 38.42 -27.81 35.72
C GLY A 416 37.49 -28.89 35.18
N THR A 417 38.05 -30.07 34.96
CA THR A 417 37.44 -31.30 34.45
C THR A 417 36.54 -31.99 35.47
N GLY A 418 35.54 -32.72 34.96
CA GLY A 418 35.12 -34.01 35.54
C GLY A 418 33.67 -34.07 36.01
N GLY A 419 32.91 -35.03 35.48
CA GLY A 419 31.59 -35.35 36.02
C GLY A 419 30.70 -36.14 35.08
N THR A 420 30.92 -37.45 35.03
CA THR A 420 30.08 -38.50 34.43
C THR A 420 28.60 -38.41 34.81
N GLY A 421 27.68 -38.63 33.85
CA GLY A 421 26.25 -38.79 34.09
C GLY A 421 25.59 -39.66 33.04
N VAL A 422 25.19 -40.85 33.46
CA VAL A 422 24.60 -41.96 32.70
C VAL A 422 23.17 -41.64 32.23
N ALA A 423 22.82 -42.18 31.07
CA ALA A 423 21.49 -42.18 30.48
C ALA A 423 20.47 -42.99 31.30
N GLY A 424 19.24 -42.46 31.42
CA GLY A 424 18.10 -43.15 32.03
C GLY A 424 16.82 -42.81 31.28
N SER A 425 16.23 -43.86 30.70
CA SER A 425 15.05 -43.95 29.85
C SER A 425 13.69 -43.71 30.53
N GLY A 426 12.68 -43.37 29.72
CA GLY A 426 11.24 -43.54 30.01
C GLY A 426 10.44 -42.25 29.76
N GLY A 427 9.34 -42.19 29.02
CA GLY A 427 8.49 -43.23 28.47
C GLY A 427 7.40 -42.63 27.57
N THR A 428 6.62 -43.55 27.01
CA THR A 428 5.50 -43.49 26.06
C THR A 428 4.35 -42.52 26.40
N GLY A 429 3.66 -42.00 25.37
CA GLY A 429 2.34 -41.38 25.53
C GLY A 429 1.72 -40.76 24.26
N THR A 430 1.10 -41.61 23.43
CA THR A 430 -0.15 -41.44 22.65
C THR A 430 -0.62 -40.10 22.08
N ALA A 431 -1.03 -40.22 20.80
CA ALA A 431 -1.80 -39.28 19.99
C ALA A 431 -3.12 -38.80 20.63
N GLY A 432 -3.46 -37.54 20.36
CA GLY A 432 -4.75 -36.92 20.64
C GLY A 432 -5.31 -36.26 19.38
N SER A 433 -6.47 -36.77 18.97
CA SER A 433 -7.30 -36.44 17.80
C SER A 433 -7.90 -35.04 17.81
N GLY A 434 -8.23 -34.57 16.60
CA GLY A 434 -8.90 -33.30 16.33
C GLY A 434 -10.30 -33.14 16.92
N GLY A 435 -10.70 -31.87 17.06
CA GLY A 435 -12.05 -31.44 17.35
C GLY A 435 -12.55 -30.54 16.23
N ALA A 436 -13.50 -31.05 15.46
CA ALA A 436 -14.40 -30.25 14.64
C ALA A 436 -15.45 -29.59 15.55
N SER A 437 -15.87 -28.37 15.22
CA SER A 437 -17.11 -27.79 15.72
C SER A 437 -17.93 -27.31 14.53
N ALA A 438 -19.14 -27.85 14.43
CA ALA A 438 -20.19 -27.45 13.50
C ALA A 438 -21.50 -27.32 14.27
N GLY A 439 -22.31 -26.33 13.87
CA GLY A 439 -23.72 -26.14 14.21
C GLY A 439 -23.94 -25.12 15.33
N GLY A 440 -24.74 -24.06 15.19
CA GLY A 440 -25.69 -23.65 14.16
C GLY A 440 -26.85 -22.95 14.85
N ASN A 441 -27.41 -21.88 14.27
CA ASN A 441 -28.86 -21.69 14.30
C ASN A 441 -29.33 -20.70 13.23
N ALA A 442 -30.31 -21.15 12.45
CA ALA A 442 -31.08 -20.37 11.51
C ALA A 442 -32.25 -19.68 12.23
N GLY A 443 -32.54 -18.43 11.86
CA GLY A 443 -33.75 -17.71 12.22
C GLY A 443 -34.39 -17.14 10.96
N ALA A 444 -35.52 -17.71 10.56
CA ALA A 444 -36.32 -17.29 9.42
C ALA A 444 -37.03 -15.95 9.69
N SER A 445 -37.11 -15.07 8.69
CA SER A 445 -38.06 -13.95 8.68
C SER A 445 -38.95 -14.03 7.44
N THR A 446 -40.21 -14.36 7.66
CA THR A 446 -41.32 -14.28 6.70
C THR A 446 -41.72 -12.83 6.46
N GLY A 447 -42.09 -12.52 5.22
CA GLY A 447 -42.55 -11.19 4.82
C GLY A 447 -43.93 -10.79 5.36
N GLY A 448 -44.16 -9.49 5.41
CA GLY A 448 -45.45 -8.84 5.63
C GLY A 448 -45.38 -7.37 5.19
N LYS A 449 -46.24 -7.01 4.24
CA LYS A 449 -46.34 -5.67 3.64
C LYS A 449 -47.14 -4.68 4.51
N ALA A 450 -46.88 -3.40 4.21
CA ALA A 450 -47.80 -2.25 4.16
C ALA A 450 -47.92 -1.33 5.39
N GLY A 451 -47.84 -0.03 5.11
CA GLY A 451 -48.81 0.93 5.66
C GLY A 451 -48.25 2.15 6.40
N THR A 452 -48.24 3.29 5.70
CA THR A 452 -48.72 4.61 6.15
C THR A 452 -48.03 5.36 7.32
N SER A 453 -47.37 6.46 6.97
CA SER A 453 -47.37 7.76 7.70
C SER A 453 -48.83 8.28 7.90
N PRO A 454 -49.17 9.27 8.77
CA PRO A 454 -48.35 10.45 9.10
C PRO A 454 -48.48 11.04 10.53
N ASP A 455 -47.80 12.19 10.69
CA ASP A 455 -48.09 13.35 11.55
C ASP A 455 -47.57 13.41 12.99
N GLY A 456 -46.67 14.39 13.19
CA GLY A 456 -47.04 15.62 13.90
C GLY A 456 -46.60 15.74 15.36
N GLY A 457 -45.65 16.65 15.63
CA GLY A 457 -45.36 17.08 17.01
C GLY A 457 -44.11 17.94 17.16
N THR A 458 -44.24 19.23 16.86
CA THR A 458 -43.30 20.30 17.22
C THR A 458 -43.28 20.54 18.74
N VAL A 459 -42.09 20.70 19.32
CA VAL A 459 -41.85 21.66 20.42
C VAL A 459 -40.41 22.17 20.41
N ASP A 460 -40.30 23.48 20.49
CA ASP A 460 -39.11 24.31 20.46
C ASP A 460 -38.23 24.22 21.72
N GLY A 461 -36.94 24.55 21.55
CA GLY A 461 -36.26 25.45 22.48
C GLY A 461 -34.87 25.04 22.97
N GLY A 462 -33.85 25.80 22.56
CA GLY A 462 -32.63 26.02 23.36
C GLY A 462 -31.31 25.76 22.63
N GLY A 463 -30.79 26.80 21.98
CA GLY A 463 -29.58 26.73 21.15
C GLY A 463 -28.26 26.62 21.90
N SER A 464 -27.26 26.13 21.17
CA SER A 464 -25.85 26.49 21.32
C SER A 464 -25.16 26.31 19.95
N ALA A 465 -24.15 27.15 19.71
CA ALA A 465 -23.61 27.55 18.43
C ALA A 465 -23.25 26.41 17.47
N GLY A 466 -23.73 26.52 16.23
CA GLY A 466 -23.40 25.63 15.12
C GLY A 466 -21.95 25.80 14.68
N ALA A 467 -21.18 24.72 14.80
CA ALA A 467 -20.10 24.46 13.86
C ALA A 467 -20.73 24.00 12.53
N PRO A 468 -20.24 24.45 11.36
CA PRO A 468 -20.78 24.00 10.09
C PRO A 468 -20.54 22.50 9.95
N ALA A 469 -21.61 21.75 9.65
CA ALA A 469 -21.52 20.36 9.22
C ALA A 469 -20.52 20.29 8.04
N PRO A 470 -19.51 19.41 8.08
CA PRO A 470 -18.63 19.25 6.93
C PRO A 470 -19.47 18.73 5.76
N ALA A 471 -19.30 19.38 4.61
CA ALA A 471 -19.86 18.93 3.35
C ALA A 471 -19.52 17.45 3.17
N ALA A 472 -20.52 16.65 2.81
CA ALA A 472 -20.29 15.29 2.35
C ALA A 472 -19.32 15.37 1.15
N ASP A 473 -18.10 14.86 1.33
CA ASP A 473 -17.18 14.62 0.23
C ASP A 473 -17.91 13.73 -0.77
N SER A 474 -18.19 14.27 -1.96
CA SER A 474 -18.86 13.57 -3.04
C SER A 474 -17.91 12.64 -3.81
N ASP A 475 -16.98 11.99 -3.13
CA ASP A 475 -16.24 10.82 -3.65
C ASP A 475 -17.19 9.61 -3.67
N SER A 476 -18.35 9.76 -4.29
CA SER A 476 -19.24 8.64 -4.60
C SER A 476 -18.56 7.80 -5.67
N ASP A 477 -17.73 6.87 -5.21
CA ASP A 477 -16.87 5.96 -5.96
C ASP A 477 -17.69 4.85 -6.66
N SER A 478 -18.70 5.26 -7.42
CA SER A 478 -19.63 4.42 -8.18
C SER A 478 -18.98 3.66 -9.35
N GLY A 479 -17.65 3.74 -9.48
CA GLY A 479 -16.84 3.17 -10.54
C GLY A 479 -16.05 1.91 -10.15
N CYS A 480 -16.32 1.27 -9.01
CA CYS A 480 -15.66 0.04 -8.63
C CYS A 480 -15.73 -1.06 -9.71
N GLY A 481 -14.65 -1.26 -10.47
CA GLY A 481 -14.44 -2.42 -11.35
C GLY A 481 -14.49 -3.78 -10.64
N CYS A 482 -14.64 -3.80 -9.30
CA CYS A 482 -14.71 -5.00 -8.46
C CYS A 482 -15.81 -6.00 -8.85
N ARG A 483 -16.92 -5.57 -9.48
CA ARG A 483 -18.04 -6.46 -9.86
C ARG A 483 -18.18 -6.71 -11.37
N ALA A 484 -17.34 -6.12 -12.22
CA ALA A 484 -17.53 -6.10 -13.67
C ALA A 484 -16.76 -7.21 -14.42
N ALA A 485 -16.81 -8.47 -13.97
CA ALA A 485 -16.23 -9.59 -14.73
C ALA A 485 -17.03 -10.89 -14.58
N GLY A 486 -18.35 -10.86 -14.85
CA GLY A 486 -19.16 -12.08 -14.77
C GLY A 486 -20.42 -12.16 -15.63
N ARG A 487 -20.80 -11.12 -16.39
CA ARG A 487 -21.96 -11.17 -17.29
C ARG A 487 -21.61 -10.61 -18.66
N GLY A 488 -21.75 -11.46 -19.68
CA GLY A 488 -21.48 -11.11 -21.08
C GLY A 488 -22.25 -9.84 -21.49
N ARG A 489 -21.52 -8.87 -22.06
CA ARG A 489 -22.08 -7.64 -22.60
C ARG A 489 -22.83 -7.95 -23.90
N ALA A 490 -24.14 -7.79 -23.88
CA ALA A 490 -24.91 -7.37 -25.05
C ALA A 490 -25.33 -5.91 -24.84
N SER A 491 -24.48 -4.95 -25.24
CA SER A 491 -24.83 -3.52 -25.18
C SER A 491 -23.96 -2.70 -26.13
N SER A 492 -24.26 -2.77 -27.42
CA SER A 492 -23.88 -1.75 -28.40
C SER A 492 -25.14 -1.40 -29.17
N LEU A 493 -25.82 -0.30 -28.81
CA LEU A 493 -26.66 0.47 -29.75
C LEU A 493 -27.19 1.81 -29.21
N VAL A 494 -27.02 2.15 -27.93
CA VAL A 494 -27.64 3.38 -27.36
C VAL A 494 -26.72 4.61 -27.40
N ALA A 495 -25.41 4.45 -27.57
CA ALA A 495 -24.47 5.58 -27.58
C ALA A 495 -24.41 6.36 -28.93
N LEU A 496 -25.05 5.88 -29.99
CA LEU A 496 -25.00 6.54 -31.31
C LEU A 496 -26.12 7.59 -31.53
N LEU A 497 -27.12 7.67 -30.64
CA LEU A 497 -28.29 8.54 -30.84
C LEU A 497 -28.21 9.92 -30.15
N LEU A 498 -27.27 10.11 -29.21
CA LEU A 498 -27.09 11.40 -28.52
C LEU A 498 -26.12 12.37 -29.23
N GLY A 499 -25.28 11.86 -30.15
CA GLY A 499 -24.35 12.69 -30.93
C GLY A 499 -24.98 13.46 -32.10
N ILE A 500 -26.17 13.07 -32.57
CA ILE A 500 -26.81 13.66 -33.75
C ILE A 500 -27.70 14.87 -33.39
N CYS A 501 -28.14 15.01 -32.14
CA CYS A 501 -28.99 16.14 -31.72
C CYS A 501 -28.21 17.44 -31.42
N ALA A 502 -26.90 17.37 -31.16
CA ALA A 502 -26.09 18.56 -30.88
C ALA A 502 -25.62 19.29 -32.16
N ALA A 503 -25.48 18.59 -33.28
CA ALA A 503 -25.01 19.18 -34.55
C ALA A 503 -26.08 19.98 -35.31
N LEU A 504 -27.37 19.81 -35.00
CA LEU A 504 -28.48 20.50 -35.68
C LEU A 504 -28.91 21.83 -35.01
N ARG A 505 -28.41 22.14 -33.81
CA ARG A 505 -28.70 23.44 -33.15
C ARG A 505 -27.72 24.55 -33.50
N ILE A 506 -26.49 24.23 -33.89
CA ILE A 506 -25.47 25.23 -34.27
C ILE A 506 -25.63 25.70 -35.73
N ALA A 507 -26.22 24.88 -36.61
CA ALA A 507 -26.45 25.25 -38.01
C ALA A 507 -27.65 26.20 -38.24
N ARG A 508 -28.51 26.42 -37.24
CA ARG A 508 -29.70 27.30 -37.35
C ARG A 508 -29.50 28.74 -36.87
N GLN A 509 -28.41 29.06 -36.18
CA GLN A 509 -28.12 30.42 -35.70
C GLN A 509 -27.25 31.27 -36.65
N ARG A 510 -26.76 30.73 -37.78
CA ARG A 510 -26.01 31.49 -38.80
C ARG A 510 -26.82 31.91 -40.04
N ARG A 511 -28.16 31.89 -39.99
CA ARG A 511 -29.04 32.36 -41.10
C ARG A 511 -30.02 33.47 -40.73
N ARG A 512 -29.86 34.12 -39.58
CA ARG A 512 -30.58 35.36 -39.25
C ARG A 512 -29.67 36.29 -38.45
N ASN A 513 -28.83 37.01 -39.16
CA ASN A 513 -28.44 38.41 -38.99
C ASN A 513 -27.35 38.75 -40.01
#